data_AF-A0A662I379-F1
#
_entry.id   AF-A0A662I379-F1
#
_cell.length_a   1.000
_cell.length_b   1.000
_cell.length_c   1.000
_cell.angle_alpha   90.00
_cell.angle_beta   90.00
_cell.angle_gamma   90.00
#
_symmetry.space_group_name_H-M   'P 1'
#
loop_
_entity.id
_entity.type
_entity.pdbx_description
1 polymer ?
#
loop_
_entity_poly.entity_id
_entity_poly.type
_entity_poly.pdbx_seq_one_letter_code
_entity_poly.pdbx_strand_id
1 'polypeptide(L)'
;MSEDIEVVFSYRSKYPTEIPSLIAYGGELIVCINSLKGIEDEARVYSSVDGYEWEARLIGVMNFWAYQFFDGKLYVGASSASGDKTFVFEYDGSEFKKVLELSPGGGGGGGLIESLGIFKDFLYAGRRNEIWRTSDGVKWKRVFEFSSNKSLYQFIEYESEFYVFEGEPIRAPSRVYCSEDGKKWREYRVYSHVEWFRSHSPSDRVVLDYPYIADGRGNVYFFDGELNKIFERRQFRQPHNVAIRLKTFEDRLFIVYGAGTCAPARGEVWVWDNYQLGRLIQLPYGIYDIEVYGDSIYLACNNWSGLGGFCESLVVKIPASMKLETPPIAYSLTSKGIPAENISFVSELEIDPIPVLGYSQATLYLLLVGDAELEVETLSLNGSWRTVDRISIPGGRVVRSKVECCGRLIRFKLRSKEKNEVKLAEVYLI
;
A
#
# COMPACT_ATOMS: atom_id res chain seq x y z
N MET A 1 23.55 7.49 -12.30
CA MET A 1 22.46 6.55 -12.65
C MET A 1 23.12 5.48 -13.50
N SER A 2 22.85 4.19 -13.24
CA SER A 2 23.39 3.11 -14.08
C SER A 2 22.91 3.31 -15.53
N GLU A 3 23.64 2.73 -16.48
CA GLU A 3 23.34 2.86 -17.92
C GLU A 3 21.94 2.32 -18.32
N ASP A 4 21.24 1.64 -17.41
CA ASP A 4 19.96 0.95 -17.69
C ASP A 4 18.70 1.65 -17.13
N ILE A 5 18.80 2.85 -16.55
CA ILE A 5 17.63 3.60 -16.05
C ILE A 5 17.27 4.71 -17.04
N GLU A 6 16.08 4.63 -17.63
CA GLU A 6 15.63 5.54 -18.67
C GLU A 6 14.39 6.34 -18.23
N VAL A 7 14.37 7.65 -18.48
CA VAL A 7 13.14 8.45 -18.40
C VAL A 7 12.47 8.37 -19.76
N VAL A 8 11.30 7.73 -19.82
CA VAL A 8 10.58 7.46 -21.08
C VAL A 8 9.34 8.33 -21.25
N PHE A 9 8.96 9.06 -20.20
CA PHE A 9 7.93 10.08 -20.24
C PHE A 9 8.28 11.19 -19.26
N SER A 10 8.06 12.44 -19.66
CA SER A 10 8.16 13.60 -18.78
C SER A 10 7.08 14.62 -19.08
N TYR A 11 6.38 15.04 -18.04
CA TYR A 11 5.45 16.15 -18.07
C TYR A 11 5.91 17.23 -17.10
N ARG A 12 6.29 18.40 -17.63
CA ARG A 12 6.73 19.56 -16.83
C ARG A 12 5.63 20.60 -16.78
N SER A 13 5.30 21.06 -15.58
CA SER A 13 4.43 22.22 -15.37
C SER A 13 5.04 23.20 -14.37
N LYS A 14 4.62 24.46 -14.50
CA LYS A 14 4.82 25.50 -13.48
C LYS A 14 4.15 25.12 -12.16
N TYR A 15 3.04 24.39 -12.22
CA TYR A 15 2.27 23.98 -11.05
C TYR A 15 2.50 22.50 -10.71
N PRO A 16 2.29 22.10 -9.45
CA PRO A 16 2.36 20.71 -9.04
C PRO A 16 1.44 19.81 -9.87
N THR A 17 2.04 18.78 -10.45
CA THR A 17 1.34 17.67 -11.11
C THR A 17 1.75 16.36 -10.47
N GLU A 18 0.94 15.33 -10.67
CA GLU A 18 1.26 13.96 -10.26
C GLU A 18 0.78 12.93 -11.27
N ILE A 19 1.54 11.84 -11.41
CA ILE A 19 1.06 10.56 -11.91
C ILE A 19 0.73 9.70 -10.69
N PRO A 20 -0.55 9.43 -10.40
CA PRO A 20 -0.91 8.63 -9.24
C PRO A 20 -0.89 7.13 -9.52
N SER A 21 -1.14 6.74 -10.77
CA SER A 21 -1.18 5.35 -11.23
C SER A 21 -0.51 5.20 -12.57
N LEU A 22 0.09 4.03 -12.76
CA LEU A 22 0.62 3.52 -13.99
C LEU A 22 -0.05 2.16 -14.23
N ILE A 23 -0.68 1.98 -15.38
CA ILE A 23 -1.54 0.83 -15.66
C ILE A 23 -1.08 0.19 -16.96
N ALA A 24 -0.94 -1.14 -16.97
CA ALA A 24 -0.76 -1.91 -18.20
C ALA A 24 -2.10 -2.58 -18.56
N TYR A 25 -2.60 -2.32 -19.76
CA TYR A 25 -3.86 -2.88 -20.24
C TYR A 25 -3.85 -2.99 -21.75
N GLY A 26 -4.40 -4.06 -22.32
CA GLY A 26 -4.63 -4.16 -23.77
C GLY A 26 -3.38 -4.02 -24.65
N GLY A 27 -2.17 -4.24 -24.11
CA GLY A 27 -0.92 -4.00 -24.85
C GLY A 27 -0.50 -2.52 -24.91
N GLU A 28 -0.87 -1.74 -23.91
CA GLU A 28 -0.37 -0.37 -23.72
C GLU A 28 -0.17 -0.05 -22.23
N LEU A 29 0.69 0.92 -21.97
CA LEU A 29 0.82 1.62 -20.70
C LEU A 29 -0.09 2.83 -20.70
N ILE A 30 -0.72 3.12 -19.57
CA ILE A 30 -1.63 4.25 -19.37
C ILE A 30 -1.21 5.01 -18.12
N VAL A 31 -1.12 6.34 -18.23
CA VAL A 31 -0.88 7.25 -17.11
C VAL A 31 -1.89 8.39 -17.11
N CYS A 32 -2.18 8.91 -15.93
CA CYS A 32 -3.01 10.09 -15.75
C CYS A 32 -2.19 11.19 -15.08
N ILE A 33 -2.16 12.37 -15.68
CA ILE A 33 -1.56 13.58 -15.10
C ILE A 33 -2.65 14.33 -14.34
N ASN A 34 -2.51 14.40 -13.03
CA ASN A 34 -3.39 15.22 -12.21
C ASN A 34 -2.81 16.64 -12.12
N SER A 35 -3.61 17.65 -12.49
CA SER A 35 -3.34 19.04 -12.17
C SER A 35 -3.80 19.37 -10.76
N LEU A 36 -2.86 19.58 -9.84
CA LEU A 36 -3.19 19.94 -8.45
C LEU A 36 -3.72 21.39 -8.30
N LYS A 37 -3.78 22.14 -9.41
CA LYS A 37 -4.45 23.43 -9.53
C LYS A 37 -5.79 23.37 -10.24
N GLY A 38 -6.20 22.19 -10.71
CA GLY A 38 -7.43 21.99 -11.45
C GLY A 38 -7.43 22.63 -12.84
N ILE A 39 -6.27 22.76 -13.47
CA ILE A 39 -6.13 23.30 -14.82
C ILE A 39 -6.51 22.19 -15.82
N GLU A 40 -7.56 22.44 -16.59
CA GLU A 40 -8.16 21.45 -17.51
C GLU A 40 -7.16 20.94 -18.56
N ASP A 41 -6.39 21.86 -19.15
CA ASP A 41 -5.38 21.51 -20.15
C ASP A 41 -4.20 20.70 -19.59
N GLU A 42 -3.95 20.76 -18.27
CA GLU A 42 -2.90 19.95 -17.64
C GLU A 42 -3.40 18.56 -17.23
N ALA A 43 -4.70 18.46 -16.93
CA ALA A 43 -5.35 17.21 -16.56
C ALA A 43 -5.53 16.32 -17.79
N ARG A 44 -4.70 15.30 -17.94
CA ARG A 44 -4.66 14.48 -19.16
C ARG A 44 -4.39 13.02 -18.88
N VAL A 45 -4.98 12.16 -19.68
CA VAL A 45 -4.64 10.73 -19.73
C VAL A 45 -3.79 10.50 -20.96
N TYR A 46 -2.65 9.83 -20.80
CA TYR A 46 -1.79 9.42 -21.90
C TYR A 46 -1.72 7.91 -21.96
N SER A 47 -1.49 7.37 -23.16
CA SER A 47 -1.11 5.96 -23.31
C SER A 47 0.03 5.76 -24.30
N SER A 48 0.69 4.61 -24.21
CA SER A 48 1.85 4.24 -25.02
C SER A 48 1.90 2.74 -25.25
N VAL A 49 2.03 2.32 -26.51
CA VAL A 49 2.11 0.90 -26.90
C VAL A 49 3.54 0.36 -26.81
N ASP A 50 4.55 1.21 -26.95
CA ASP A 50 5.97 0.86 -26.92
C ASP A 50 6.68 1.30 -25.63
N GLY A 51 6.00 2.11 -24.82
CA GLY A 51 6.52 2.71 -23.60
C GLY A 51 7.43 3.92 -23.83
N TYR A 52 7.55 4.44 -25.06
CA TYR A 52 8.40 5.57 -25.44
C TYR A 52 7.61 6.72 -26.08
N GLU A 53 6.69 6.40 -26.99
CA GLU A 53 5.83 7.39 -27.64
C GLU A 53 4.48 7.42 -26.93
N TRP A 54 4.09 8.60 -26.45
CA TRP A 54 2.91 8.78 -25.61
C TRP A 54 1.87 9.70 -26.25
N GLU A 55 0.64 9.22 -26.36
CA GLU A 55 -0.47 9.92 -26.97
C GLU A 55 -1.52 10.31 -25.94
N ALA A 56 -2.05 11.53 -26.03
CA ALA A 56 -3.14 11.96 -25.18
C ALA A 56 -4.45 11.27 -25.58
N ARG A 57 -5.12 10.64 -24.62
CA ARG A 57 -6.41 9.94 -24.78
C ARG A 57 -7.59 10.73 -24.22
N LEU A 58 -7.38 11.50 -23.15
CA LEU A 58 -8.39 12.37 -22.53
C LEU A 58 -7.77 13.69 -22.07
N ILE A 59 -8.59 14.74 -22.05
CA ILE A 59 -8.28 16.08 -21.54
C ILE A 59 -9.35 16.46 -20.51
N GLY A 60 -8.96 17.20 -19.45
CA GLY A 60 -9.86 17.66 -18.39
C GLY A 60 -10.26 16.58 -17.37
N VAL A 61 -9.65 15.40 -17.45
CA VAL A 61 -9.89 14.27 -16.55
C VAL A 61 -8.64 13.98 -15.74
N MET A 62 -8.81 13.72 -14.44
CA MET A 62 -7.72 13.40 -13.53
C MET A 62 -8.12 12.33 -12.49
N ASN A 63 -7.21 12.05 -11.55
CA ASN A 63 -7.41 11.21 -10.37
C ASN A 63 -7.73 9.75 -10.69
N PHE A 64 -6.98 9.15 -11.62
CA PHE A 64 -6.95 7.68 -11.82
C PHE A 64 -6.28 6.99 -10.62
N TRP A 65 -6.79 7.16 -9.41
CA TRP A 65 -6.18 6.60 -8.19
C TRP A 65 -6.41 5.10 -8.08
N ALA A 66 -7.63 4.65 -8.38
CA ALA A 66 -8.02 3.26 -8.35
C ALA A 66 -8.41 2.77 -9.74
N TYR A 67 -8.12 1.50 -10.00
CA TYR A 67 -8.50 0.80 -11.22
C TYR A 67 -8.78 -0.68 -10.95
N GLN A 68 -9.46 -1.35 -11.89
CA GLN A 68 -9.71 -2.78 -11.84
C GLN A 68 -9.98 -3.33 -13.24
N PHE A 69 -9.53 -4.55 -13.53
CA PHE A 69 -9.91 -5.28 -14.73
C PHE A 69 -11.14 -6.12 -14.46
N PHE A 70 -12.22 -5.92 -15.22
CA PHE A 70 -13.48 -6.64 -15.06
C PHE A 70 -14.09 -6.92 -16.44
N ASP A 71 -14.56 -8.15 -16.67
CA ASP A 71 -15.19 -8.57 -17.94
C ASP A 71 -14.39 -8.17 -19.20
N GLY A 72 -13.07 -8.37 -19.15
CA GLY A 72 -12.16 -8.07 -20.25
C GLY A 72 -11.89 -6.58 -20.49
N LYS A 73 -12.36 -5.69 -19.62
CA LYS A 73 -12.20 -4.23 -19.74
C LYS A 73 -11.48 -3.62 -18.53
N LEU A 74 -10.89 -2.45 -18.72
CA LEU A 74 -10.31 -1.64 -17.66
C LEU A 74 -11.37 -0.69 -17.10
N TYR A 75 -11.53 -0.65 -15.79
CA TYR A 75 -12.32 0.35 -15.10
C TYR A 75 -11.42 1.23 -14.24
N VAL A 76 -11.65 2.54 -14.25
CA VAL A 76 -10.85 3.51 -13.49
C VAL A 76 -11.76 4.50 -12.77
N GLY A 77 -11.45 4.76 -11.50
CA GLY A 77 -12.01 5.89 -10.77
C GLY A 77 -11.38 7.19 -11.28
N ALA A 78 -12.16 8.26 -11.43
CA ALA A 78 -11.64 9.54 -11.93
C ALA A 78 -12.44 10.75 -11.42
N SER A 79 -11.98 11.96 -11.73
CA SER A 79 -12.71 13.21 -11.53
C SER A 79 -12.52 14.19 -12.68
N SER A 80 -13.37 15.21 -12.73
CA SER A 80 -13.12 16.41 -13.53
C SER A 80 -11.90 17.15 -12.98
N ALA A 81 -11.29 18.00 -13.82
CA ALA A 81 -10.14 18.78 -13.40
C ALA A 81 -10.44 19.76 -12.26
N SER A 82 -11.63 20.35 -12.25
CA SER A 82 -12.13 21.20 -11.16
C SER A 82 -12.46 20.43 -9.88
N GLY A 83 -12.53 19.08 -9.93
CA GLY A 83 -12.93 18.23 -8.81
C GLY A 83 -14.41 18.30 -8.46
N ASP A 84 -15.25 18.88 -9.32
CA ASP A 84 -16.69 19.04 -9.12
C ASP A 84 -17.54 17.83 -9.55
N LYS A 85 -16.89 16.80 -10.12
CA LYS A 85 -17.51 15.54 -10.56
C LYS A 85 -16.61 14.36 -10.27
N THR A 86 -17.22 13.24 -9.92
CA THR A 86 -16.55 11.93 -9.75
C THR A 86 -17.09 10.95 -10.77
N PHE A 87 -16.22 10.15 -11.38
CA PHE A 87 -16.56 9.21 -12.44
C PHE A 87 -16.04 7.80 -12.16
N VAL A 88 -16.68 6.82 -12.78
CA VAL A 88 -16.00 5.59 -13.21
C VAL A 88 -16.00 5.59 -14.73
N PHE A 89 -14.82 5.42 -15.32
CA PHE A 89 -14.69 5.13 -16.74
C PHE A 89 -14.49 3.63 -16.95
N GLU A 90 -15.07 3.13 -18.03
CA GLU A 90 -14.72 1.88 -18.70
C GLU A 90 -13.78 2.21 -19.86
N TYR A 91 -12.80 1.35 -20.11
CA TYR A 91 -11.90 1.42 -21.25
C TYR A 91 -11.76 0.04 -21.88
N ASP A 92 -12.06 -0.06 -23.17
CA ASP A 92 -12.04 -1.31 -23.93
C ASP A 92 -10.76 -1.52 -24.75
N GLY A 93 -9.82 -0.56 -24.70
CA GLY A 93 -8.60 -0.55 -25.52
C GLY A 93 -8.68 0.41 -26.71
N SER A 94 -9.83 1.06 -26.90
CA SER A 94 -10.03 2.06 -27.94
C SER A 94 -10.63 3.36 -27.39
N GLU A 95 -11.65 3.30 -26.54
CA GLU A 95 -12.34 4.48 -26.03
C GLU A 95 -12.60 4.42 -24.52
N PHE A 96 -12.43 5.56 -23.86
CA PHE A 96 -12.85 5.75 -22.47
C PHE A 96 -14.31 6.19 -22.44
N LYS A 97 -15.16 5.36 -21.86
CA LYS A 97 -16.59 5.63 -21.70
C LYS A 97 -16.94 5.84 -20.23
N LYS A 98 -17.57 6.97 -19.92
CA LYS A 98 -18.09 7.21 -18.57
C LYS A 98 -19.28 6.27 -18.31
N VAL A 99 -19.17 5.42 -17.29
CA VAL A 99 -20.21 4.44 -16.89
C VAL A 99 -20.85 4.75 -15.54
N LEU A 100 -20.24 5.64 -14.75
CA LEU A 100 -20.82 6.19 -13.53
C LEU A 100 -20.46 7.67 -13.43
N GLU A 101 -21.42 8.51 -13.04
CA GLU A 101 -21.19 9.92 -12.69
C GLU A 101 -21.86 10.22 -11.36
N LEU A 102 -21.10 10.81 -10.43
CA LEU A 102 -21.56 11.19 -9.10
C LEU A 102 -21.12 12.63 -8.79
N SER A 103 -21.85 13.29 -7.89
CA SER A 103 -21.36 14.50 -7.24
C SER A 103 -20.20 14.16 -6.29
N PRO A 104 -19.25 15.06 -6.01
CA PRO A 104 -18.16 14.84 -5.07
C PRO A 104 -18.69 14.51 -3.68
N GLY A 105 -18.01 13.61 -2.96
CA GLY A 105 -18.40 13.18 -1.61
C GLY A 105 -17.94 14.13 -0.50
N GLY A 106 -17.17 15.19 -0.85
CA GLY A 106 -16.63 16.21 0.06
C GLY A 106 -15.33 15.80 0.79
N GLY A 107 -14.66 16.78 1.43
CA GLY A 107 -13.49 16.65 2.33
C GLY A 107 -12.11 16.38 1.69
N GLY A 108 -11.11 16.03 2.52
CA GLY A 108 -9.66 16.03 2.19
C GLY A 108 -9.18 15.18 1.01
N GLY A 109 -9.98 14.21 0.55
CA GLY A 109 -9.77 13.39 -0.66
C GLY A 109 -10.91 13.50 -1.68
N GLY A 110 -11.76 14.54 -1.59
CA GLY A 110 -12.87 14.84 -2.51
C GLY A 110 -14.05 13.86 -2.52
N GLY A 111 -13.92 12.71 -1.84
CA GLY A 111 -14.88 11.61 -1.94
C GLY A 111 -14.89 10.98 -3.34
N LEU A 112 -13.72 10.87 -3.98
CA LEU A 112 -13.56 10.24 -5.28
C LEU A 112 -13.74 8.71 -5.19
N ILE A 113 -13.72 8.03 -6.33
CA ILE A 113 -13.59 6.57 -6.36
C ILE A 113 -12.14 6.22 -6.01
N GLU A 114 -11.94 5.73 -4.79
CA GLU A 114 -10.61 5.52 -4.19
C GLU A 114 -10.25 4.04 -4.10
N SER A 115 -11.21 3.15 -4.36
CA SER A 115 -10.98 1.72 -4.49
C SER A 115 -11.91 1.12 -5.55
N LEU A 116 -11.36 0.17 -6.30
CA LEU A 116 -12.12 -0.72 -7.17
C LEU A 116 -11.71 -2.15 -6.82
N GLY A 117 -12.66 -3.08 -6.87
CA GLY A 117 -12.37 -4.48 -6.57
C GLY A 117 -13.44 -5.43 -7.07
N ILE A 118 -13.08 -6.71 -7.20
CA ILE A 118 -13.98 -7.76 -7.68
C ILE A 118 -14.34 -8.69 -6.55
N PHE A 119 -15.62 -9.07 -6.50
CA PHE A 119 -16.09 -10.15 -5.63
C PHE A 119 -17.31 -10.84 -6.23
N LYS A 120 -17.23 -12.17 -6.37
CA LYS A 120 -18.31 -13.04 -6.86
C LYS A 120 -18.91 -12.58 -8.21
N ASP A 121 -18.05 -12.23 -9.17
CA ASP A 121 -18.40 -11.74 -10.52
C ASP A 121 -19.06 -10.35 -10.57
N PHE A 122 -18.80 -9.52 -9.55
CA PHE A 122 -19.24 -8.12 -9.56
C PHE A 122 -18.05 -7.21 -9.35
N LEU A 123 -18.11 -6.06 -10.02
CA LEU A 123 -17.21 -4.94 -9.78
C LEU A 123 -17.81 -4.03 -8.71
N TYR A 124 -16.97 -3.61 -7.77
CA TYR A 124 -17.30 -2.69 -6.69
C TYR A 124 -16.47 -1.44 -6.79
N ALA A 125 -17.08 -0.30 -6.46
CA ALA A 125 -16.44 0.99 -6.34
C ALA A 125 -16.66 1.54 -4.94
N GLY A 126 -15.56 1.79 -4.24
CA GLY A 126 -15.54 2.36 -2.91
C GLY A 126 -15.18 3.84 -3.01
N ARG A 127 -15.96 4.64 -2.31
CA ARG A 127 -15.72 6.06 -2.11
C ARG A 127 -16.12 6.44 -0.70
N ARG A 128 -15.93 7.70 -0.33
CA ARG A 128 -16.42 8.22 0.95
C ARG A 128 -17.88 7.84 1.23
N ASN A 129 -18.08 7.19 2.38
CA ASN A 129 -19.37 6.73 2.90
C ASN A 129 -20.14 5.74 2.03
N GLU A 130 -19.68 5.34 0.85
CA GLU A 130 -20.51 4.55 -0.07
C GLU A 130 -19.75 3.41 -0.74
N ILE A 131 -20.45 2.29 -0.91
CA ILE A 131 -20.05 1.20 -1.80
C ILE A 131 -21.07 1.08 -2.91
N TRP A 132 -20.59 1.14 -4.15
CA TRP A 132 -21.35 0.93 -5.36
C TRP A 132 -20.95 -0.42 -5.99
N ARG A 133 -21.88 -1.05 -6.69
CA ARG A 133 -21.68 -2.38 -7.30
C ARG A 133 -22.33 -2.46 -8.67
N THR A 134 -21.72 -3.18 -9.60
CA THR A 134 -22.29 -3.55 -10.90
C THR A 134 -21.97 -5.00 -11.25
N SER A 135 -22.85 -5.67 -12.01
CA SER A 135 -22.59 -6.99 -12.62
C SER A 135 -22.16 -6.91 -14.08
N ASP A 136 -22.37 -5.75 -14.73
CA ASP A 136 -22.23 -5.60 -16.18
C ASP A 136 -21.33 -4.42 -16.56
N GLY A 137 -20.66 -3.80 -15.58
CA GLY A 137 -19.82 -2.63 -15.79
C GLY A 137 -20.57 -1.30 -16.01
N VAL A 138 -21.88 -1.34 -16.28
CA VAL A 138 -22.65 -0.18 -16.74
C VAL A 138 -23.75 0.23 -15.76
N LYS A 139 -24.49 -0.72 -15.18
CA LYS A 139 -25.60 -0.46 -14.25
C LYS A 139 -25.13 -0.56 -12.82
N TRP A 140 -24.74 0.59 -12.28
CA TRP A 140 -24.27 0.73 -10.93
C TRP A 140 -25.42 0.96 -9.94
N LYS A 141 -25.32 0.30 -8.77
CA LYS A 141 -26.21 0.54 -7.63
C LYS A 141 -25.41 0.70 -6.35
N ARG A 142 -25.81 1.65 -5.51
CA ARG A 142 -25.29 1.77 -4.16
C ARG A 142 -25.79 0.61 -3.32
N VAL A 143 -24.88 -0.16 -2.72
CA VAL A 143 -25.21 -1.35 -1.91
C VAL A 143 -24.97 -1.14 -0.43
N PHE A 144 -24.16 -0.13 -0.05
CA PHE A 144 -23.88 0.16 1.35
C PHE A 144 -23.56 1.63 1.57
N GLU A 145 -23.91 2.12 2.76
CA GLU A 145 -23.58 3.45 3.25
C GLU A 145 -23.10 3.35 4.70
N PHE A 146 -21.97 3.98 5.02
CA PHE A 146 -21.36 3.96 6.35
C PHE A 146 -21.32 5.35 6.99
N SER A 147 -21.28 5.39 8.32
CA SER A 147 -21.39 6.62 9.11
C SER A 147 -20.05 7.16 9.64
N SER A 148 -18.91 6.59 9.23
CA SER A 148 -17.60 6.97 9.75
C SER A 148 -17.04 8.26 9.15
N ASN A 149 -17.64 8.74 8.05
CA ASN A 149 -17.16 9.87 7.27
C ASN A 149 -15.73 9.67 6.75
N LYS A 150 -15.35 8.42 6.50
CA LYS A 150 -14.09 8.02 5.89
C LYS A 150 -14.27 7.61 4.43
N SER A 151 -13.19 7.60 3.69
CA SER A 151 -13.04 7.04 2.36
C SER A 151 -12.72 5.54 2.42
N LEU A 152 -12.76 4.84 1.28
CA LEU A 152 -12.45 3.42 1.17
C LEU A 152 -11.30 3.24 0.20
N TYR A 153 -10.18 2.72 0.69
CA TYR A 153 -8.94 2.74 -0.07
C TYR A 153 -8.60 1.38 -0.67
N GLN A 154 -8.96 0.27 -0.03
CA GLN A 154 -8.67 -1.06 -0.53
C GLN A 154 -9.84 -2.01 -0.31
N PHE A 155 -10.13 -2.81 -1.34
CA PHE A 155 -10.92 -4.03 -1.24
C PHE A 155 -10.01 -5.25 -1.28
N ILE A 156 -10.36 -6.30 -0.55
CA ILE A 156 -9.64 -7.57 -0.50
C ILE A 156 -10.66 -8.70 -0.39
N GLU A 157 -10.43 -9.82 -1.06
CA GLU A 157 -11.12 -11.08 -0.78
C GLU A 157 -10.22 -11.98 0.08
N TYR A 158 -10.77 -12.54 1.15
CA TYR A 158 -10.10 -13.53 2.01
C TYR A 158 -11.12 -14.52 2.54
N GLU A 159 -10.82 -15.82 2.45
CA GLU A 159 -11.70 -16.90 2.93
C GLU A 159 -13.18 -16.77 2.50
N SER A 160 -13.42 -16.42 1.23
CA SER A 160 -14.76 -16.20 0.65
C SER A 160 -15.56 -15.02 1.23
N GLU A 161 -14.93 -14.16 2.02
CA GLU A 161 -15.47 -12.88 2.46
C GLU A 161 -14.78 -11.71 1.76
N PHE A 162 -15.55 -10.65 1.51
CA PHE A 162 -15.06 -9.43 0.90
C PHE A 162 -14.89 -8.35 1.94
N TYR A 163 -13.65 -7.91 2.13
CA TYR A 163 -13.22 -6.92 3.11
C TYR A 163 -13.02 -5.56 2.44
N VAL A 164 -13.30 -4.50 3.19
CA VAL A 164 -13.03 -3.12 2.78
C VAL A 164 -12.41 -2.34 3.93
N PHE A 165 -11.35 -1.58 3.59
CA PHE A 165 -10.49 -0.88 4.54
C PHE A 165 -10.70 0.63 4.45
N GLU A 166 -11.03 1.26 5.58
CA GLU A 166 -11.21 2.70 5.67
C GLU A 166 -9.89 3.47 5.45
N GLY A 167 -9.93 4.48 4.59
CA GLY A 167 -8.84 5.42 4.37
C GLY A 167 -9.06 6.76 5.06
N GLU A 168 -8.85 7.83 4.29
CA GLU A 168 -8.90 9.21 4.79
C GLU A 168 -10.26 9.62 5.39
N PRO A 169 -10.32 10.61 6.30
CA PRO A 169 -9.21 11.45 6.78
C PRO A 169 -8.17 10.71 7.65
N ILE A 170 -6.95 11.25 7.67
CA ILE A 170 -5.79 10.82 8.48
C ILE A 170 -6.10 11.02 9.97
N ARG A 171 -6.90 10.14 10.55
CA ARG A 171 -7.26 10.15 11.98
C ARG A 171 -7.71 8.78 12.43
N ALA A 172 -7.18 8.31 13.54
CA ALA A 172 -7.67 7.09 14.16
C ALA A 172 -9.06 7.32 14.83
N PRO A 173 -9.87 6.26 15.01
CA PRO A 173 -9.65 4.89 14.54
C PRO A 173 -9.99 4.71 13.05
N SER A 174 -9.49 3.63 12.46
CA SER A 174 -9.93 3.11 11.15
C SER A 174 -10.63 1.77 11.32
N ARG A 175 -11.65 1.52 10.50
CA ARG A 175 -12.44 0.30 10.53
C ARG A 175 -12.20 -0.54 9.29
N VAL A 176 -12.45 -1.83 9.46
CA VAL A 176 -12.58 -2.80 8.39
C VAL A 176 -14.01 -3.32 8.46
N TYR A 177 -14.67 -3.38 7.31
CA TYR A 177 -15.98 -4.01 7.15
C TYR A 177 -15.82 -5.25 6.28
N CYS A 178 -16.72 -6.22 6.44
CA CYS A 178 -16.76 -7.37 5.55
C CYS A 178 -18.19 -7.73 5.11
N SER A 179 -18.27 -8.50 4.04
CA SER A 179 -19.51 -9.03 3.48
C SER A 179 -19.29 -10.42 2.90
N GLU A 180 -20.20 -11.33 3.21
CA GLU A 180 -20.22 -12.67 2.61
C GLU A 180 -20.90 -12.67 1.22
N ASP A 181 -21.80 -11.72 0.94
CA ASP A 181 -22.65 -11.70 -0.27
C ASP A 181 -22.44 -10.45 -1.17
N GLY A 182 -21.59 -9.53 -0.71
CA GLY A 182 -21.33 -8.24 -1.36
C GLY A 182 -22.55 -7.32 -1.39
N LYS A 183 -23.52 -7.51 -0.49
CA LYS A 183 -24.72 -6.67 -0.35
C LYS A 183 -24.92 -6.24 1.10
N LYS A 184 -24.80 -7.17 2.03
CA LYS A 184 -24.92 -6.93 3.47
C LYS A 184 -23.52 -6.82 4.05
N TRP A 185 -23.22 -5.65 4.59
CA TRP A 185 -21.93 -5.34 5.17
C TRP A 185 -22.05 -5.20 6.69
N ARG A 186 -21.01 -5.64 7.40
CA ARG A 186 -20.90 -5.51 8.85
C ARG A 186 -19.53 -4.97 9.22
N GLU A 187 -19.45 -4.22 10.33
CA GLU A 187 -18.15 -3.89 10.91
C GLU A 187 -17.48 -5.20 11.34
N TYR A 188 -16.27 -5.42 10.82
CA TYR A 188 -15.44 -6.58 11.15
C TYR A 188 -14.52 -6.24 12.32
N ARG A 189 -13.82 -5.10 12.22
CA ARG A 189 -12.83 -4.70 13.23
C ARG A 189 -12.57 -3.20 13.25
N VAL A 190 -12.20 -2.69 14.43
CA VAL A 190 -11.72 -1.32 14.65
C VAL A 190 -10.25 -1.35 15.07
N TYR A 191 -9.41 -0.59 14.35
CA TYR A 191 -8.01 -0.41 14.66
C TYR A 191 -7.79 1.00 15.23
N SER A 192 -7.59 1.09 16.55
CA SER A 192 -7.43 2.35 17.29
C SER A 192 -6.12 3.09 17.01
N HIS A 193 -5.13 2.42 16.43
CA HIS A 193 -3.80 2.97 16.12
C HIS A 193 -3.62 3.28 14.63
N VAL A 194 -4.48 2.74 13.76
CA VAL A 194 -4.42 3.00 12.32
C VAL A 194 -5.19 4.27 12.02
N GLU A 195 -4.47 5.32 11.62
CA GLU A 195 -5.08 6.59 11.22
C GLU A 195 -5.88 6.48 9.93
N TRP A 196 -5.38 5.66 9.00
CA TRP A 196 -6.03 5.32 7.74
C TRP A 196 -5.26 4.20 7.05
N PHE A 197 -5.99 3.32 6.37
CA PHE A 197 -5.39 2.39 5.42
C PHE A 197 -5.09 3.10 4.11
N ARG A 198 -4.02 2.68 3.44
CA ARG A 198 -3.59 3.27 2.18
C ARG A 198 -3.09 2.19 1.24
N SER A 199 -3.87 1.94 0.21
CA SER A 199 -3.43 1.21 -0.98
C SER A 199 -4.56 1.34 -1.98
N HIS A 200 -4.44 2.18 -3.01
CA HIS A 200 -5.48 2.33 -4.05
C HIS A 200 -5.41 1.21 -5.11
N SER A 201 -4.83 0.08 -4.74
CA SER A 201 -4.41 -0.96 -5.68
C SER A 201 -5.61 -1.85 -6.05
N PRO A 202 -5.64 -2.44 -7.25
CA PRO A 202 -6.69 -3.40 -7.62
C PRO A 202 -6.74 -4.56 -6.61
N SER A 203 -7.94 -5.03 -6.27
CA SER A 203 -8.12 -6.00 -5.17
C SER A 203 -7.45 -7.35 -5.44
N ASP A 204 -7.38 -7.75 -6.70
CA ASP A 204 -6.75 -8.97 -7.18
C ASP A 204 -5.24 -8.84 -7.40
N ARG A 205 -4.70 -7.61 -7.31
CA ARG A 205 -3.27 -7.33 -7.49
C ARG A 205 -2.55 -7.05 -6.19
N VAL A 206 -3.15 -7.38 -5.05
CA VAL A 206 -2.49 -7.28 -3.74
C VAL A 206 -2.44 -8.63 -3.02
N VAL A 207 -2.45 -9.73 -3.76
CA VAL A 207 -2.59 -11.09 -3.19
C VAL A 207 -1.44 -11.99 -3.63
N LEU A 208 -0.76 -12.62 -2.67
CA LEU A 208 0.10 -13.80 -2.88
C LEU A 208 -0.53 -15.00 -2.14
N ASP A 209 0.15 -15.53 -1.11
CA ASP A 209 -0.42 -16.51 -0.19
C ASP A 209 -1.53 -15.88 0.67
N TYR A 210 -1.41 -14.58 0.91
CA TYR A 210 -2.37 -13.75 1.64
C TYR A 210 -2.60 -12.45 0.87
N PRO A 211 -3.72 -11.77 1.09
CA PRO A 211 -3.86 -10.38 0.70
C PRO A 211 -2.98 -9.46 1.55
N TYR A 212 -2.52 -8.37 0.94
CA TYR A 212 -1.67 -7.37 1.57
C TYR A 212 -2.34 -6.01 1.60
N ILE A 213 -2.12 -5.29 2.69
CA ILE A 213 -2.65 -3.95 2.92
C ILE A 213 -1.56 -3.09 3.55
N ALA A 214 -1.57 -1.80 3.26
CA ALA A 214 -0.67 -0.85 3.87
C ALA A 214 -1.43 0.27 4.59
N ASP A 215 -0.72 1.01 5.42
CA ASP A 215 -1.25 2.20 6.11
C ASP A 215 -0.50 3.48 5.70
N GLY A 216 -1.05 4.63 6.07
CA GLY A 216 -0.43 5.92 5.77
C GLY A 216 0.84 6.25 6.55
N ARG A 217 1.30 5.37 7.44
CA ARG A 217 2.57 5.50 8.18
C ARG A 217 3.70 4.69 7.55
N GLY A 218 3.42 3.97 6.46
CA GLY A 218 4.40 3.18 5.73
C GLY A 218 4.59 1.77 6.28
N ASN A 219 3.60 1.25 7.02
CA ASN A 219 3.54 -0.16 7.39
C ASN A 219 2.86 -0.97 6.28
N VAL A 220 3.32 -2.20 6.03
CA VAL A 220 2.61 -3.19 5.20
C VAL A 220 2.36 -4.43 6.04
N TYR A 221 1.16 -4.97 5.86
CA TYR A 221 0.64 -6.13 6.55
C TYR A 221 0.22 -7.17 5.54
N PHE A 222 0.44 -8.46 5.83
CA PHE A 222 -0.45 -9.48 5.28
C PHE A 222 -1.69 -9.61 6.17
N PHE A 223 -2.80 -10.03 5.56
CA PHE A 223 -4.07 -10.19 6.23
C PHE A 223 -4.56 -11.64 6.15
N ASP A 224 -4.70 -12.28 7.30
CA ASP A 224 -5.18 -13.67 7.47
C ASP A 224 -6.46 -13.73 8.33
N GLY A 225 -7.20 -12.61 8.38
CA GLY A 225 -8.20 -12.31 9.41
C GLY A 225 -7.64 -11.40 10.52
N GLU A 226 -6.32 -11.42 10.72
CA GLU A 226 -5.58 -10.46 11.52
C GLU A 226 -4.60 -9.66 10.64
N LEU A 227 -4.20 -8.47 11.09
CA LEU A 227 -3.10 -7.78 10.44
C LEU A 227 -1.79 -8.33 11.01
N ASN A 228 -0.84 -8.66 10.15
CA ASN A 228 0.49 -9.10 10.56
C ASN A 228 1.54 -8.26 9.84
N LYS A 229 2.26 -7.40 10.56
CA LYS A 229 3.18 -6.45 9.92
C LYS A 229 4.43 -7.15 9.40
N ILE A 230 4.74 -6.94 8.12
CA ILE A 230 5.94 -7.50 7.47
C ILE A 230 6.93 -6.45 6.98
N PHE A 231 6.52 -5.19 6.90
CA PHE A 231 7.34 -4.11 6.38
C PHE A 231 7.06 -2.82 7.14
N GLU A 232 8.11 -2.03 7.35
CA GLU A 232 7.99 -0.68 7.91
C GLU A 232 9.03 0.26 7.29
N ARG A 233 8.56 1.39 6.76
CA ARG A 233 9.42 2.52 6.38
C ARG A 233 8.83 3.83 6.85
N ARG A 234 9.58 4.54 7.70
CA ARG A 234 9.17 5.84 8.26
C ARG A 234 9.66 6.99 7.39
N GLN A 235 8.77 7.93 7.09
CA GLN A 235 9.18 9.22 6.53
C GLN A 235 9.35 10.25 7.62
N PHE A 236 10.51 10.93 7.62
CA PHE A 236 10.77 11.98 8.61
C PHE A 236 9.99 13.28 8.31
N ARG A 237 9.83 13.65 7.03
CA ARG A 237 9.20 14.93 6.65
C ARG A 237 7.68 14.90 6.74
N GLN A 238 7.05 13.77 6.41
CA GLN A 238 5.60 13.58 6.48
C GLN A 238 5.27 12.19 7.04
N PRO A 239 5.45 11.99 8.36
CA PRO A 239 5.34 10.66 8.98
C PRO A 239 3.94 10.02 8.90
N HIS A 240 2.91 10.79 8.58
CA HIS A 240 1.51 10.34 8.52
C HIS A 240 0.91 10.35 7.10
N ASN A 241 1.71 10.72 6.10
CA ASN A 241 1.27 10.83 4.70
C ASN A 241 2.28 10.13 3.79
N VAL A 242 2.53 8.85 4.06
CA VAL A 242 3.36 8.01 3.18
C VAL A 242 2.50 7.56 2.01
N ALA A 243 2.92 7.81 0.77
CA ALA A 243 2.34 7.19 -0.41
C ALA A 243 2.87 5.77 -0.52
N ILE A 244 2.00 4.79 -0.33
CA ILE A 244 2.36 3.38 -0.45
C ILE A 244 1.38 2.70 -1.40
N ARG A 245 1.95 1.98 -2.35
CA ARG A 245 1.21 1.22 -3.36
C ARG A 245 1.75 -0.20 -3.38
N LEU A 246 0.83 -1.15 -3.42
CA LEU A 246 1.13 -2.57 -3.42
C LEU A 246 0.70 -3.15 -4.76
N LYS A 247 1.58 -3.87 -5.44
CA LYS A 247 1.19 -4.61 -6.65
C LYS A 247 1.90 -5.93 -6.71
N THR A 248 1.14 -6.95 -7.07
CA THR A 248 1.66 -8.29 -7.31
C THR A 248 1.87 -8.50 -8.80
N PHE A 249 2.99 -9.13 -9.09
CA PHE A 249 3.38 -9.59 -10.41
C PHE A 249 3.97 -10.98 -10.20
N GLU A 250 3.40 -11.97 -10.89
CA GLU A 250 3.80 -13.36 -10.72
C GLU A 250 3.75 -13.79 -9.24
N ASP A 251 4.86 -14.23 -8.67
CA ASP A 251 5.01 -14.70 -7.29
C ASP A 251 5.57 -13.64 -6.33
N ARG A 252 5.51 -12.36 -6.71
CA ARG A 252 6.13 -11.26 -5.95
C ARG A 252 5.18 -10.11 -5.67
N LEU A 253 5.28 -9.59 -4.46
CA LEU A 253 4.67 -8.35 -4.02
C LEU A 253 5.70 -7.22 -4.13
N PHE A 254 5.38 -6.23 -4.94
CA PHE A 254 6.11 -4.97 -5.03
C PHE A 254 5.47 -3.96 -4.09
N ILE A 255 6.29 -3.42 -3.19
CA ILE A 255 5.94 -2.41 -2.21
C ILE A 255 6.59 -1.11 -2.68
N VAL A 256 5.78 -0.27 -3.32
CA VAL A 256 6.20 1.06 -3.75
C VAL A 256 6.02 2.02 -2.59
N TYR A 257 7.08 2.74 -2.29
CA TYR A 257 7.14 3.68 -1.19
C TYR A 257 7.54 5.06 -1.71
N GLY A 258 6.71 6.06 -1.43
CA GLY A 258 6.93 7.46 -1.76
C GLY A 258 6.34 8.36 -0.67
N ALA A 259 6.59 9.67 -0.73
CA ALA A 259 5.86 10.62 0.13
C ALA A 259 4.54 10.94 -0.53
N GLY A 260 3.48 11.20 0.24
CA GLY A 260 2.19 11.65 -0.26
C GLY A 260 2.23 13.04 -0.88
N THR A 261 1.07 13.50 -1.35
CA THR A 261 0.98 14.64 -2.27
C THR A 261 1.71 15.89 -1.78
N CYS A 262 2.45 16.56 -2.68
CA CYS A 262 3.24 17.77 -2.43
C CYS A 262 4.40 17.63 -1.43
N ALA A 263 4.94 16.42 -1.22
CA ALA A 263 6.06 16.17 -0.33
C ALA A 263 7.33 15.69 -1.06
N PRO A 264 8.50 16.35 -0.89
CA PRO A 264 9.73 15.84 -1.47
C PRO A 264 10.09 14.49 -0.83
N ALA A 265 10.14 13.43 -1.64
CA ALA A 265 10.49 12.09 -1.20
C ALA A 265 11.66 11.53 -1.99
N ARG A 266 12.44 10.67 -1.33
CA ARG A 266 13.18 9.62 -2.01
C ARG A 266 12.26 8.41 -2.05
N GLY A 267 11.82 8.03 -3.23
CA GLY A 267 10.99 6.86 -3.42
C GLY A 267 11.83 5.60 -3.46
N GLU A 268 11.25 4.51 -2.98
CA GLU A 268 11.85 3.18 -2.95
C GLU A 268 10.85 2.17 -3.53
N VAL A 269 11.38 1.13 -4.17
CA VAL A 269 10.61 -0.07 -4.48
C VAL A 269 11.24 -1.22 -3.74
N TRP A 270 10.43 -1.90 -2.95
CA TRP A 270 10.79 -3.12 -2.25
C TRP A 270 10.03 -4.30 -2.85
N VAL A 271 10.59 -5.49 -2.72
CA VAL A 271 10.05 -6.72 -3.27
C VAL A 271 10.02 -7.77 -2.16
N TRP A 272 8.86 -8.39 -2.01
CA TRP A 272 8.62 -9.53 -1.15
C TRP A 272 8.18 -10.72 -2.00
N ASP A 273 8.87 -11.85 -1.90
CA ASP A 273 8.60 -13.06 -2.70
C ASP A 273 8.15 -14.26 -1.85
N ASN A 274 7.66 -14.03 -0.62
CA ASN A 274 7.41 -15.03 0.44
C ASN A 274 8.63 -15.63 1.13
N TYR A 275 9.85 -15.28 0.71
CA TYR A 275 11.09 -15.76 1.30
C TYR A 275 11.96 -14.60 1.77
N GLN A 276 12.25 -13.66 0.89
CA GLN A 276 13.14 -12.53 1.08
C GLN A 276 12.38 -11.22 0.88
N LEU A 277 12.72 -10.26 1.74
CA LEU A 277 12.37 -8.85 1.55
C LEU A 277 13.64 -8.11 1.10
N GLY A 278 13.60 -7.47 -0.06
CA GLY A 278 14.74 -6.74 -0.61
C GLY A 278 14.33 -5.46 -1.31
N ARG A 279 15.24 -4.48 -1.37
CA ARG A 279 15.04 -3.21 -2.07
C ARG A 279 15.50 -3.35 -3.52
N LEU A 280 14.60 -3.13 -4.46
CA LEU A 280 14.91 -3.15 -5.89
C LEU A 280 15.63 -1.88 -6.33
N ILE A 281 15.11 -0.72 -5.93
CA ILE A 281 15.66 0.58 -6.33
C ILE A 281 15.29 1.69 -5.34
N GLN A 282 16.13 2.72 -5.30
CA GLN A 282 15.84 4.00 -4.64
C GLN A 282 16.11 5.14 -5.63
N LEU A 283 15.14 6.05 -5.78
CA LEU A 283 15.25 7.22 -6.67
C LEU A 283 15.23 8.53 -5.88
N PRO A 284 15.76 9.64 -6.46
CA PRO A 284 15.67 10.97 -5.85
C PRO A 284 14.28 11.60 -5.96
N TYR A 285 13.34 10.93 -6.62
CA TYR A 285 11.95 11.33 -6.83
C TYR A 285 11.02 10.47 -5.97
N GLY A 286 9.80 10.95 -5.68
CA GLY A 286 8.79 10.09 -5.09
C GLY A 286 8.30 9.07 -6.10
N ILE A 287 8.23 7.79 -5.74
CA ILE A 287 7.66 6.73 -6.57
C ILE A 287 6.25 6.45 -6.07
N TYR A 288 5.28 6.46 -6.97
CA TYR A 288 3.84 6.43 -6.65
C TYR A 288 3.15 5.16 -7.13
N ASP A 289 3.63 4.60 -8.23
CA ASP A 289 3.13 3.35 -8.76
C ASP A 289 4.22 2.64 -9.58
N ILE A 290 3.98 1.37 -9.84
CA ILE A 290 4.83 0.47 -10.59
C ILE A 290 3.99 -0.33 -11.59
N GLU A 291 4.56 -0.68 -12.72
CA GLU A 291 3.94 -1.61 -13.65
C GLU A 291 5.00 -2.46 -14.36
N VAL A 292 4.67 -3.72 -14.64
CA VAL A 292 5.49 -4.59 -15.49
C VAL A 292 4.85 -4.59 -16.87
N TYR A 293 5.64 -4.28 -17.89
CA TYR A 293 5.17 -4.21 -19.26
C TYR A 293 6.29 -4.66 -20.22
N GLY A 294 5.99 -5.65 -21.06
CA GLY A 294 7.03 -6.39 -21.77
C GLY A 294 8.05 -6.98 -20.80
N ASP A 295 9.34 -6.83 -21.12
CA ASP A 295 10.46 -7.33 -20.30
C ASP A 295 11.01 -6.28 -19.31
N SER A 296 10.22 -5.25 -18.99
CA SER A 296 10.68 -4.10 -18.21
C SER A 296 9.72 -3.72 -17.10
N ILE A 297 10.29 -3.05 -16.09
CA ILE A 297 9.55 -2.44 -15.00
C ILE A 297 9.48 -0.94 -15.26
N TYR A 298 8.30 -0.37 -15.10
CA TYR A 298 8.04 1.04 -15.26
C TYR A 298 7.56 1.61 -13.93
N LEU A 299 7.99 2.83 -13.62
CA LEU A 299 7.73 3.51 -12.36
C LEU A 299 7.09 4.87 -12.62
N ALA A 300 5.92 5.12 -12.04
CA ALA A 300 5.35 6.45 -11.95
C ALA A 300 6.08 7.24 -10.87
N CYS A 301 6.76 8.31 -11.27
CA CYS A 301 7.59 9.12 -10.39
C CYS A 301 7.14 10.58 -10.40
N ASN A 302 7.16 11.22 -9.24
CA ASN A 302 6.77 12.62 -9.07
C ASN A 302 7.91 13.40 -8.40
N ASN A 303 8.32 14.49 -9.04
CA ASN A 303 9.34 15.40 -8.54
C ASN A 303 8.72 16.74 -8.15
N TRP A 304 8.68 16.98 -6.84
CA TRP A 304 8.29 18.26 -6.26
C TRP A 304 9.51 18.97 -5.67
N SER A 305 10.43 19.38 -6.54
CA SER A 305 11.52 20.25 -6.13
C SER A 305 10.98 21.66 -5.93
N GLY A 306 10.63 22.02 -4.70
CA GLY A 306 10.33 23.41 -4.32
C GLY A 306 11.50 24.40 -4.53
N LEU A 307 12.68 23.91 -4.95
CA LEU A 307 13.91 24.67 -5.14
C LEU A 307 14.20 25.05 -6.62
N GLY A 308 13.31 24.74 -7.57
CA GLY A 308 13.59 24.91 -9.02
C GLY A 308 12.51 25.56 -9.88
N GLY A 309 11.33 25.89 -9.33
CA GLY A 309 10.27 26.61 -10.06
C GLY A 309 9.42 25.80 -11.04
N PHE A 310 9.60 24.48 -11.13
CA PHE A 310 8.71 23.57 -11.88
C PHE A 310 8.52 22.25 -11.14
N CYS A 311 7.38 21.60 -11.39
CA CYS A 311 7.07 20.24 -10.96
C CYS A 311 7.09 19.32 -12.18
N GLU A 312 7.61 18.11 -12.00
CA GLU A 312 7.80 17.16 -13.08
C GLU A 312 7.21 15.80 -12.70
N SER A 313 6.32 15.30 -13.54
CA SER A 313 5.79 13.94 -13.46
C SER A 313 6.49 13.09 -14.51
N LEU A 314 6.98 11.92 -14.12
CA LEU A 314 7.90 11.09 -14.89
C LEU A 314 7.41 9.65 -14.97
N VAL A 315 7.67 8.98 -16.09
CA VAL A 315 7.72 7.52 -16.15
C VAL A 315 9.17 7.10 -16.34
N VAL A 316 9.66 6.27 -15.42
CA VAL A 316 11.02 5.73 -15.46
C VAL A 316 10.94 4.25 -15.79
N LYS A 317 11.69 3.81 -16.81
CA LYS A 317 11.87 2.41 -17.19
C LYS A 317 13.15 1.87 -16.58
N ILE A 318 13.08 0.68 -15.99
CA ILE A 318 14.22 -0.07 -15.46
C ILE A 318 14.14 -1.54 -15.92
N PRO A 319 15.27 -2.27 -15.96
CA PRO A 319 15.27 -3.68 -16.33
C PRO A 319 14.62 -4.55 -15.26
N ALA A 320 13.87 -5.57 -15.67
CA ALA A 320 13.36 -6.58 -14.74
C ALA A 320 14.46 -7.41 -14.06
N SER A 321 15.68 -7.42 -14.62
CA SER A 321 16.84 -8.15 -14.12
C SER A 321 17.61 -7.44 -12.99
N MET A 322 17.12 -6.31 -12.49
CA MET A 322 17.75 -5.61 -11.36
C MET A 322 17.84 -6.51 -10.12
N LYS A 323 19.00 -6.50 -9.47
CA LYS A 323 19.24 -7.28 -8.25
C LYS A 323 18.65 -6.58 -7.04
N LEU A 324 18.11 -7.36 -6.11
CA LEU A 324 17.65 -6.85 -4.82
C LEU A 324 18.84 -6.54 -3.91
N GLU A 325 18.77 -5.41 -3.24
CA GLU A 325 19.64 -5.02 -2.13
C GLU A 325 18.99 -5.42 -0.80
N THR A 326 19.80 -5.65 0.23
CA THR A 326 19.31 -5.94 1.59
C THR A 326 19.86 -4.89 2.56
N PRO A 327 19.40 -3.63 2.47
CA PRO A 327 19.88 -2.58 3.36
C PRO A 327 19.33 -2.77 4.78
N PRO A 328 20.03 -2.25 5.81
CA PRO A 328 19.53 -2.30 7.18
C PRO A 328 18.13 -1.69 7.32
N ILE A 329 17.28 -2.34 8.11
CA ILE A 329 15.88 -1.95 8.31
C ILE A 329 15.50 -2.03 9.80
N ALA A 330 14.63 -1.13 10.22
CA ALA A 330 14.13 -1.04 11.59
C ALA A 330 12.63 -1.29 11.62
N TYR A 331 12.16 -2.04 12.61
CA TYR A 331 10.76 -2.30 12.87
C TYR A 331 10.41 -1.91 14.30
N SER A 332 9.29 -1.22 14.49
CA SER A 332 8.57 -1.31 15.77
C SER A 332 7.85 -2.65 15.83
N LEU A 333 7.91 -3.34 16.96
CA LEU A 333 7.20 -4.61 17.09
C LEU A 333 5.69 -4.38 17.21
N THR A 334 4.91 -5.29 16.64
CA THR A 334 3.44 -5.28 16.68
C THR A 334 2.92 -6.65 17.10
N SER A 335 1.68 -6.71 17.58
CA SER A 335 0.95 -7.96 17.84
C SER A 335 -0.42 -7.82 17.20
N LYS A 336 -0.71 -8.64 16.20
CA LYS A 336 -1.90 -8.53 15.35
C LYS A 336 -2.04 -7.13 14.74
N GLY A 337 -0.91 -6.58 14.29
CA GLY A 337 -0.76 -5.24 13.72
C GLY A 337 -0.77 -4.10 14.75
N ILE A 338 -1.16 -4.36 16.01
CA ILE A 338 -1.19 -3.35 17.08
C ILE A 338 0.23 -3.10 17.59
N PRO A 339 0.72 -1.85 17.66
CA PRO A 339 2.03 -1.55 18.24
C PRO A 339 2.19 -2.19 19.62
N ALA A 340 3.27 -2.95 19.81
CA ALA A 340 3.53 -3.67 21.05
C ALA A 340 3.84 -2.71 22.22
N GLU A 341 4.23 -1.47 21.92
CA GLU A 341 4.46 -0.44 22.93
C GLU A 341 3.19 -0.11 23.71
N ASN A 342 3.30 -0.07 25.04
CA ASN A 342 2.22 0.13 26.01
C ASN A 342 1.13 -0.96 25.98
N ILE A 343 1.43 -2.14 25.41
CA ILE A 343 0.56 -3.31 25.55
C ILE A 343 0.82 -3.97 26.91
N SER A 344 -0.27 -4.13 27.69
CA SER A 344 -0.31 -5.01 28.84
C SER A 344 -0.62 -6.44 28.40
N PHE A 345 0.06 -7.42 28.99
CA PHE A 345 -0.19 -8.84 28.73
C PHE A 345 -0.14 -9.66 30.02
N VAL A 346 -0.78 -10.82 29.99
CA VAL A 346 -0.76 -11.84 31.04
C VAL A 346 -0.42 -13.15 30.37
N SER A 347 0.51 -13.90 30.96
CA SER A 347 1.01 -15.18 30.44
C SER A 347 1.87 -15.06 29.18
N GLU A 348 1.34 -14.53 28.07
CA GLU A 348 2.03 -14.48 26.79
C GLU A 348 1.62 -13.26 25.94
N LEU A 349 2.59 -12.70 25.21
CA LEU A 349 2.39 -11.78 24.09
C LEU A 349 3.20 -12.27 22.89
N GLU A 350 2.51 -12.66 21.81
CA GLU A 350 3.14 -13.04 20.54
C GLU A 350 3.25 -11.82 19.61
N ILE A 351 4.44 -11.58 19.09
CA ILE A 351 4.76 -10.49 18.17
C ILE A 351 4.63 -10.97 16.72
N ASP A 352 4.20 -10.08 15.84
CA ASP A 352 4.06 -10.32 14.40
C ASP A 352 5.38 -10.81 13.78
N PRO A 353 5.33 -11.72 12.79
CA PRO A 353 6.52 -12.22 12.10
C PRO A 353 7.29 -11.13 11.35
N ILE A 354 8.62 -11.23 11.35
CA ILE A 354 9.51 -10.26 10.72
C ILE A 354 10.37 -10.97 9.66
N PRO A 355 10.39 -10.49 8.41
CA PRO A 355 11.27 -11.05 7.38
C PRO A 355 12.74 -10.84 7.73
N VAL A 356 13.52 -11.93 7.72
CA VAL A 356 14.95 -11.90 8.08
C VAL A 356 15.87 -12.52 7.04
N LEU A 357 15.33 -13.22 6.03
CA LEU A 357 16.17 -13.83 5.01
C LEU A 357 16.98 -12.75 4.28
N GLY A 358 18.30 -12.95 4.21
CA GLY A 358 19.25 -11.98 3.67
C GLY A 358 19.93 -11.09 4.73
N TYR A 359 19.44 -11.10 5.97
CA TYR A 359 20.09 -10.45 7.10
C TYR A 359 20.88 -11.46 7.92
N SER A 360 21.95 -10.99 8.56
CA SER A 360 22.81 -11.82 9.40
C SER A 360 22.41 -11.76 10.88
N GLN A 361 21.91 -10.61 11.33
CA GLN A 361 21.66 -10.37 12.74
C GLN A 361 20.45 -9.46 12.96
N ALA A 362 19.64 -9.79 13.95
CA ALA A 362 18.62 -8.93 14.51
C ALA A 362 19.09 -8.38 15.87
N THR A 363 19.02 -7.07 16.06
CA THR A 363 19.27 -6.41 17.34
C THR A 363 17.94 -5.94 17.91
N LEU A 364 17.50 -6.59 18.98
CA LEU A 364 16.25 -6.33 19.67
C LEU A 364 16.47 -5.35 20.84
N TYR A 365 15.60 -4.36 20.94
CA TYR A 365 15.52 -3.38 22.03
C TYR A 365 14.17 -3.53 22.72
N LEU A 366 14.20 -3.97 23.99
CA LEU A 366 13.01 -4.19 24.80
C LEU A 366 13.09 -3.43 26.12
N LEU A 367 11.98 -2.83 26.55
CA LEU A 367 11.79 -2.35 27.93
C LEU A 367 10.47 -2.90 28.44
N LEU A 368 10.52 -3.65 29.54
CA LEU A 368 9.34 -4.21 30.21
C LEU A 368 9.20 -3.62 31.61
N VAL A 369 7.99 -3.57 32.15
CA VAL A 369 7.74 -3.14 33.54
C VAL A 369 8.28 -4.17 34.53
N GLY A 370 7.98 -5.45 34.31
CA GLY A 370 8.45 -6.58 35.11
C GLY A 370 9.32 -7.55 34.33
N ASP A 371 9.84 -8.57 35.00
CA ASP A 371 10.64 -9.61 34.38
C ASP A 371 9.79 -10.48 33.42
N ALA A 372 10.41 -10.93 32.34
CA ALA A 372 9.82 -11.86 31.39
C ALA A 372 10.87 -12.81 30.80
N GLU A 373 10.42 -13.89 30.20
CA GLU A 373 11.21 -14.71 29.28
C GLU A 373 10.83 -14.33 27.85
N LEU A 374 11.83 -14.10 27.01
CA LEU A 374 11.67 -13.93 25.58
C LEU A 374 12.01 -15.26 24.89
N GLU A 375 11.02 -15.85 24.25
CA GLU A 375 11.19 -16.99 23.37
C GLU A 375 11.32 -16.49 21.93
N VAL A 376 12.40 -16.89 21.26
CA VAL A 376 12.68 -16.54 19.87
C VAL A 376 12.35 -17.74 19.00
N GLU A 377 11.44 -17.53 18.03
CA GLU A 377 11.07 -18.56 17.06
C GLU A 377 11.47 -18.12 15.64
N THR A 378 11.88 -19.09 14.83
CA THR A 378 12.14 -18.91 13.40
C THR A 378 11.20 -19.79 12.58
N LEU A 379 10.72 -19.26 11.46
CA LEU A 379 10.08 -20.02 10.41
C LEU A 379 11.15 -20.55 9.47
N SER A 380 11.38 -21.86 9.52
CA SER A 380 12.35 -22.52 8.65
C SER A 380 12.00 -22.36 7.16
N LEU A 381 12.99 -22.58 6.29
CA LEU A 381 12.78 -22.56 4.84
C LEU A 381 11.85 -23.68 4.33
N ASN A 382 11.32 -24.55 5.18
CA ASN A 382 10.31 -25.54 4.83
C ASN A 382 8.97 -25.35 5.57
N GLY A 383 8.72 -24.17 6.14
CA GLY A 383 7.41 -23.81 6.69
C GLY A 383 7.11 -24.28 8.11
N SER A 384 8.11 -24.61 8.94
CA SER A 384 7.89 -24.98 10.35
C SER A 384 8.46 -23.93 11.31
N TRP A 385 7.64 -23.46 12.25
CA TRP A 385 8.11 -22.64 13.36
C TRP A 385 8.91 -23.48 14.36
N ARG A 386 10.06 -22.97 14.82
CA ARG A 386 10.91 -23.62 15.81
C ARG A 386 11.49 -22.60 16.77
N THR A 387 11.47 -22.92 18.07
CA THR A 387 12.19 -22.16 19.09
C THR A 387 13.69 -22.34 18.90
N VAL A 388 14.42 -21.24 18.77
CA VAL A 388 15.88 -21.23 18.59
C VAL A 388 16.62 -20.62 19.77
N ASP A 389 15.95 -19.80 20.59
CA ASP A 389 16.56 -19.19 21.77
C ASP A 389 15.51 -18.87 22.85
N ARG A 390 15.98 -18.77 24.09
CA ARG A 390 15.21 -18.27 25.24
C ARG A 390 16.08 -17.35 26.08
N ILE A 391 15.62 -16.11 26.24
CA ILE A 391 16.40 -15.03 26.85
C ILE A 391 15.63 -14.45 28.04
N SER A 392 16.26 -14.38 29.21
CA SER A 392 15.68 -13.69 30.37
C SER A 392 15.74 -12.17 30.18
N ILE A 393 14.59 -11.51 30.23
CA ILE A 393 14.43 -10.07 30.08
C ILE A 393 14.12 -9.45 31.46
N PRO A 394 15.10 -8.80 32.12
CA PRO A 394 14.83 -8.08 33.36
C PRO A 394 13.96 -6.85 33.14
N GLY A 395 13.01 -6.63 34.03
CA GLY A 395 12.13 -5.45 34.05
C GLY A 395 12.88 -4.17 34.46
N GLY A 396 12.26 -3.03 34.15
CA GLY A 396 12.70 -1.70 34.60
C GLY A 396 13.93 -1.13 33.89
N ARG A 397 14.49 -1.81 32.88
CA ARG A 397 15.61 -1.32 32.07
C ARG A 397 15.54 -1.77 30.62
N VAL A 398 16.17 -1.00 29.73
CA VAL A 398 16.27 -1.37 28.32
C VAL A 398 17.25 -2.53 28.17
N VAL A 399 16.78 -3.62 27.59
CA VAL A 399 17.57 -4.80 27.23
C VAL A 399 17.87 -4.75 25.75
N ARG A 400 19.14 -4.90 25.42
CA ARG A 400 19.63 -5.06 24.04
C ARG A 400 20.06 -6.51 23.84
N SER A 401 19.32 -7.24 23.02
CA SER A 401 19.62 -8.64 22.70
C SER A 401 19.99 -8.78 21.24
N LYS A 402 21.00 -9.60 20.95
CA LYS A 402 21.37 -9.96 19.58
C LYS A 402 20.83 -11.36 19.30
N VAL A 403 20.15 -11.50 18.17
CA VAL A 403 19.57 -12.75 17.70
C VAL A 403 20.14 -13.03 16.31
N GLU A 404 20.58 -14.26 16.08
CA GLU A 404 21.01 -14.69 14.75
C GLU A 404 19.80 -14.82 13.83
N CYS A 405 19.89 -14.20 12.65
CA CYS A 405 18.84 -14.31 11.64
C CYS A 405 18.96 -15.66 10.95
N CYS A 406 18.05 -16.57 11.25
CA CYS A 406 17.91 -17.85 10.57
C CYS A 406 16.47 -18.01 10.06
N GLY A 407 16.30 -18.74 8.96
CA GLY A 407 14.98 -18.96 8.34
C GLY A 407 14.47 -17.79 7.50
N ARG A 408 13.16 -17.83 7.18
CA ARG A 408 12.48 -16.79 6.38
C ARG A 408 11.98 -15.65 7.26
N LEU A 409 11.30 -16.02 8.35
CA LEU A 409 10.72 -15.09 9.32
C LEU A 409 11.24 -15.40 10.72
N ILE A 410 11.35 -14.39 11.57
CA ILE A 410 11.47 -14.56 13.03
C ILE A 410 10.24 -13.99 13.71
N ARG A 411 9.89 -14.51 14.88
CA ARG A 411 8.94 -13.88 15.78
C ARG A 411 9.37 -14.04 17.22
N PHE A 412 8.76 -13.22 18.07
CA PHE A 412 9.09 -13.12 19.48
C PHE A 412 7.86 -13.42 20.32
N LYS A 413 8.03 -14.24 21.37
CA LYS A 413 7.00 -14.49 22.38
C LYS A 413 7.50 -14.04 23.73
N LEU A 414 6.84 -13.05 24.31
CA LEU A 414 7.13 -12.59 25.67
C LEU A 414 6.25 -13.37 26.65
N ARG A 415 6.86 -14.07 27.59
CA ARG A 415 6.18 -14.86 28.62
C ARG A 415 6.42 -14.25 29.99
N SER A 416 5.36 -14.05 30.76
CA SER A 416 5.49 -13.60 32.16
C SER A 416 4.47 -14.31 33.06
N LYS A 417 4.87 -14.60 34.30
CA LYS A 417 4.01 -15.24 35.31
C LYS A 417 2.98 -14.26 35.89
N GLU A 418 3.29 -12.97 35.84
CA GLU A 418 2.45 -11.91 36.36
C GLU A 418 2.02 -10.99 35.21
N LYS A 419 1.08 -10.08 35.49
CA LYS A 419 0.73 -9.04 34.53
C LYS A 419 1.97 -8.18 34.26
N ASN A 420 2.32 -8.03 32.98
CA ASN A 420 3.45 -7.22 32.56
C ASN A 420 3.01 -6.24 31.48
N GLU A 421 3.87 -5.26 31.17
CA GLU A 421 3.61 -4.24 30.17
C GLU A 421 4.91 -3.94 29.41
N VAL A 422 4.79 -3.86 28.08
CA VAL A 422 5.87 -3.46 27.20
C VAL A 422 5.91 -1.94 27.13
N LYS A 423 7.07 -1.31 27.31
CA LYS A 423 7.27 0.15 27.20
C LYS A 423 8.12 0.55 26.01
N LEU A 424 8.89 -0.38 25.45
CA LEU A 424 9.67 -0.22 24.22
C LEU A 424 9.80 -1.59 23.57
N ALA A 425 9.61 -1.65 22.25
CA ALA A 425 9.81 -2.86 21.48
C ALA A 425 10.17 -2.53 20.03
N GLU A 426 11.46 -2.60 19.72
CA GLU A 426 12.00 -2.33 18.38
C GLU A 426 13.05 -3.37 18.01
N VAL A 427 13.15 -3.70 16.72
CA VAL A 427 14.22 -4.56 16.19
C VAL A 427 14.89 -3.92 15.00
N TYR A 428 16.21 -4.11 14.92
CA TYR A 428 17.04 -3.61 13.83
C TYR A 428 17.75 -4.78 13.14
N LEU A 429 17.56 -4.92 11.82
CA LEU A 429 18.16 -5.98 11.01
C LEU A 429 19.39 -5.45 10.27
N ILE A 430 20.49 -6.22 10.29
CA ILE A 430 21.77 -5.89 9.63
C ILE A 430 22.38 -7.05 8.83
#